data_AF-A0AAC9JMN5-F1
#
_entry.id   AF-A0AAC9JMN5-F1
#
_cell.length_a   1.000
_cell.length_b   1.000
_cell.length_c   1.000
_cell.angle_alpha   90.00
_cell.angle_beta   90.00
_cell.angle_gamma   90.00
#
_symmetry.space_group_name_H-M   'P 1'
#
loop_
_entity.id
_entity.type
_entity.pdbx_description
1 polymer ?
#
loop_
_entity_poly.entity_id
_entity_poly.type
_entity_poly.pdbx_seq_one_letter_code
_entity_poly.pdbx_strand_id
1 'polypeptide(L)'
;MKKRTKLNYILVGVVVITSIGGIFLIHRVDEKLISATAILLSATLALTAALLNLAYSRQTAREANSLEFQKRLQDNDEYIEHVRKVGEAIAKRNELDFAELAQPEQRSNEYTIAIRYVLNTWEQASNAIRHDLYDELYLYEAYKSMVVDFGLYFREFISSSQKRQVTFYENFSWLVLKWVIRKDSIKEKNRKKELKLIFKKLNRLAPKKIH
;
A
#
# COMPACT_ATOMS: atom_id res chain seq x y z
N MET A 1 -6.25 -0.04 -10.23
CA MET A 1 -7.03 0.23 -11.47
C MET A 1 -7.61 1.64 -11.62
N LYS A 2 -8.49 2.16 -10.74
CA LYS A 2 -9.17 3.48 -10.95
C LYS A 2 -8.26 4.72 -11.12
N LYS A 3 -7.05 4.71 -10.54
CA LYS A 3 -6.09 5.83 -10.67
C LYS A 3 -5.48 5.91 -12.08
N ARG A 4 -5.19 4.75 -12.69
CA ARG A 4 -4.56 4.64 -14.02
C ARG A 4 -5.49 5.15 -15.12
N THR A 5 -6.77 4.78 -15.08
CA THR A 5 -7.77 5.33 -16.00
C THR A 5 -7.95 6.84 -15.86
N LYS A 6 -8.00 7.37 -14.63
CA LYS A 6 -8.11 8.82 -14.41
C LYS A 6 -6.88 9.59 -14.92
N LEU A 7 -5.67 9.05 -14.70
CA LEU A 7 -4.43 9.63 -15.21
C LEU A 7 -4.41 9.61 -16.75
N ASN A 8 -4.82 8.50 -17.38
CA ASN A 8 -4.95 8.39 -18.84
C ASN A 8 -5.90 9.45 -19.43
N TYR A 9 -7.04 9.71 -18.81
CA TYR A 9 -7.99 10.73 -19.30
C TYR A 9 -7.43 12.15 -19.19
N ILE A 10 -6.77 12.47 -18.08
CA ILE A 10 -6.09 13.77 -17.91
C ILE A 10 -5.00 13.93 -18.97
N LEU A 11 -4.28 12.84 -19.27
CA LEU A 11 -3.19 12.80 -20.24
C LEU A 11 -3.67 13.08 -21.67
N VAL A 12 -4.70 12.35 -22.11
CA VAL A 12 -5.35 12.60 -23.41
C VAL A 12 -5.89 14.03 -23.47
N GLY A 13 -6.51 14.50 -22.38
CA GLY A 13 -7.00 15.88 -22.28
C GLY A 13 -5.90 16.92 -22.44
N VAL A 14 -4.78 16.79 -21.72
CA VAL A 14 -3.66 17.72 -21.79
C VAL A 14 -3.06 17.73 -23.19
N VAL A 15 -2.76 16.57 -23.79
CA VAL A 15 -2.16 16.47 -25.13
C VAL A 15 -3.07 17.08 -26.20
N VAL A 16 -4.38 16.81 -26.12
CA VAL A 16 -5.37 17.35 -27.07
C VAL A 16 -5.49 18.86 -26.92
N ILE A 17 -5.59 19.36 -25.68
CA ILE A 17 -5.70 20.80 -25.41
C ILE A 17 -4.43 21.53 -25.84
N THR A 18 -3.24 21.01 -25.52
CA THR A 18 -1.97 21.64 -25.92
C THR A 18 -1.79 21.62 -27.43
N SER A 19 -2.19 20.53 -28.11
CA SER A 19 -2.10 20.45 -29.57
C SER A 19 -3.05 21.44 -30.25
N ILE A 20 -4.31 21.48 -29.83
CA ILE A 20 -5.32 22.39 -30.41
C ILE A 20 -4.96 23.85 -30.13
N GLY A 21 -4.62 24.16 -28.87
CA GLY A 21 -4.22 25.51 -28.47
C GLY A 21 -2.93 25.97 -29.17
N GLY A 22 -1.97 25.06 -29.34
CA GLY A 22 -0.72 25.33 -30.07
C GLY A 22 -0.95 25.62 -31.55
N ILE A 23 -1.78 24.82 -32.23
CA ILE A 23 -2.15 25.05 -33.64
C ILE A 23 -2.91 26.38 -33.79
N PHE A 24 -3.82 26.68 -32.87
CA PHE A 24 -4.53 27.96 -32.86
C PHE A 24 -3.59 29.15 -32.68
N LEU A 25 -2.62 29.05 -31.77
CA LEU A 25 -1.60 30.07 -31.56
C LEU A 25 -0.74 30.28 -32.81
N ILE A 26 -0.32 29.21 -33.48
CA ILE A 26 0.47 29.30 -34.72
C ILE A 26 -0.26 30.12 -35.80
N HIS A 27 -1.58 29.98 -35.92
CA HIS A 27 -2.39 30.74 -36.89
C HIS A 27 -2.63 32.22 -36.49
N ARG A 28 -2.27 32.61 -35.27
CA ARG A 28 -2.48 33.97 -34.72
C ARG A 28 -1.20 34.77 -34.56
N VAL A 29 -0.05 34.11 -34.74
CA VAL A 29 1.27 34.68 -34.51
C VAL A 29 1.87 35.12 -35.85
N ASP A 30 2.69 36.17 -35.79
CA ASP A 30 3.37 36.76 -36.93
C ASP A 30 4.22 35.72 -37.70
N GLU A 31 4.34 35.84 -39.02
CA GLU A 31 5.01 34.82 -39.86
C GLU A 31 6.44 34.49 -39.40
N LYS A 32 7.15 35.51 -38.91
CA LYS A 32 8.52 35.40 -38.39
C LYS A 32 8.62 34.52 -37.13
N LEU A 33 7.52 34.33 -36.40
CA LEU A 33 7.47 33.64 -35.12
C LEU A 33 6.79 32.26 -35.19
N ILE A 34 6.25 31.86 -36.36
CA ILE A 34 5.61 30.56 -36.58
C ILE A 34 6.57 29.41 -36.22
N SER A 35 7.81 29.45 -36.73
CA SER A 35 8.81 28.40 -36.49
C SER A 35 9.15 28.27 -35.00
N ALA A 36 9.40 29.40 -34.31
CA ALA A 36 9.68 29.41 -32.88
C ALA A 36 8.50 28.85 -32.06
N THR A 37 7.28 29.22 -32.42
CA THR A 37 6.06 28.72 -31.76
C THR A 37 5.86 27.22 -31.97
N ALA A 38 6.12 26.71 -33.18
CA ALA A 38 6.07 25.29 -33.48
C ALA A 38 7.12 24.49 -32.68
N ILE A 39 8.36 25.00 -32.59
CA ILE A 39 9.43 24.38 -31.79
C ILE A 39 9.03 24.31 -30.31
N LEU A 40 8.51 25.40 -29.76
CA LEU A 40 8.05 25.44 -28.36
C LEU A 40 6.90 24.47 -28.11
N LEU A 41 5.96 24.35 -29.04
CA LEU A 41 4.86 23.38 -28.96
C LEU A 41 5.40 21.94 -28.96
N SER A 42 6.30 21.60 -29.88
CA SER A 42 6.95 20.28 -29.94
C SER A 42 7.74 19.97 -28.67
N ALA A 43 8.52 20.92 -28.16
CA ALA A 43 9.29 20.75 -26.93
C ALA A 43 8.37 20.52 -25.71
N THR A 44 7.26 21.23 -25.63
CA THR A 44 6.27 21.08 -24.55
C THR A 44 5.60 19.70 -24.58
N LEU A 45 5.21 19.23 -25.77
CA LEU A 45 4.64 17.90 -25.96
C LEU A 45 5.65 16.80 -25.59
N ALA A 46 6.91 16.95 -26.02
CA ALA A 46 7.99 16.01 -25.71
C ALA A 46 8.27 15.95 -24.19
N LEU A 47 8.36 17.10 -23.52
CA LEU A 47 8.54 17.16 -22.07
C LEU A 47 7.38 16.51 -21.33
N THR A 48 6.15 16.76 -21.79
CA THR A 48 4.95 16.13 -21.22
C THR A 48 5.03 14.61 -21.34
N ALA A 49 5.35 14.08 -22.53
CA ALA A 49 5.51 12.64 -22.75
C ALA A 49 6.63 12.04 -21.87
N ALA A 50 7.76 12.73 -21.71
CA ALA A 50 8.88 12.28 -20.88
C ALA A 50 8.51 12.18 -19.38
N LEU A 51 7.86 13.21 -18.82
CA LEU A 51 7.41 13.21 -17.43
C LEU A 51 6.39 12.09 -17.16
N LEU A 52 5.54 11.79 -18.15
CA LEU A 52 4.56 10.71 -18.05
C LEU A 52 5.22 9.34 -18.09
N ASN A 53 6.16 9.13 -19.00
CA ASN A 53 6.93 7.89 -19.07
C ASN A 53 7.67 7.63 -17.75
N LEU A 54 8.26 8.67 -17.14
CA LEU A 54 8.87 8.58 -15.81
C LEU A 54 7.85 8.14 -14.74
N ALA A 55 6.66 8.75 -14.73
CA ALA A 55 5.60 8.41 -13.78
C ALA A 55 5.10 6.97 -13.94
N TYR A 56 4.83 6.52 -15.17
CA TYR A 56 4.44 5.14 -15.45
C TYR A 56 5.55 4.15 -15.13
N SER A 57 6.80 4.47 -15.48
CA SER A 57 7.96 3.63 -15.19
C SER A 57 8.10 3.40 -13.68
N ARG A 58 7.98 4.46 -12.86
CA ARG A 58 7.98 4.34 -11.40
C ARG A 58 6.83 3.46 -10.90
N GLN A 59 5.62 3.65 -11.41
CA GLN A 59 4.48 2.81 -11.02
C GLN A 59 4.69 1.33 -11.41
N THR A 60 5.12 1.06 -12.63
CA THR A 60 5.40 -0.29 -13.12
C THR A 60 6.51 -0.95 -12.29
N ALA A 61 7.58 -0.21 -11.96
CA ALA A 61 8.65 -0.70 -11.10
C ALA A 61 8.12 -1.10 -9.72
N ARG A 62 7.23 -0.30 -9.12
CA ARG A 62 6.59 -0.64 -7.85
C ARG A 62 5.72 -1.88 -7.91
N GLU A 63 4.90 -2.00 -8.96
CA GLU A 63 4.05 -3.16 -9.19
C GLU A 63 4.92 -4.43 -9.36
N ALA A 64 5.98 -4.34 -10.17
CA ALA A 64 6.94 -5.43 -10.38
C ALA A 64 7.67 -5.83 -9.08
N ASN A 65 8.22 -4.86 -8.35
CA ASN A 65 8.90 -5.09 -7.07
C ASN A 65 8.00 -5.77 -6.04
N SER A 66 6.71 -5.41 -6.02
CA SER A 66 5.74 -5.98 -5.07
C SER A 66 5.35 -7.41 -5.46
N LEU A 67 5.23 -7.67 -6.76
CA LEU A 67 4.98 -9.01 -7.28
C LEU A 67 6.20 -9.93 -7.05
N GLU A 68 7.41 -9.41 -7.24
CA GLU A 68 8.64 -10.14 -6.92
C GLU A 68 8.74 -10.42 -5.42
N PHE A 69 8.39 -9.46 -4.56
CA PHE A 69 8.31 -9.70 -3.12
C PHE A 69 7.31 -10.81 -2.79
N GLN A 70 6.10 -10.75 -3.32
CA GLN A 70 5.10 -11.80 -3.13
C GLN A 70 5.60 -13.16 -3.61
N LYS A 71 6.19 -13.22 -4.80
CA LYS A 71 6.77 -14.45 -5.33
C LYS A 71 7.89 -14.98 -4.43
N ARG A 72 8.77 -14.10 -3.95
CA ARG A 72 9.82 -14.46 -2.98
C ARG A 72 9.24 -15.03 -1.69
N LEU A 73 8.11 -14.54 -1.20
CA LEU A 73 7.44 -15.13 -0.03
C LEU A 73 6.83 -16.51 -0.32
N GLN A 74 6.36 -16.73 -1.56
CA GLN A 74 5.71 -17.98 -1.97
C GLN A 74 6.70 -19.09 -2.34
N ASP A 75 7.87 -18.72 -2.86
CA ASP A 75 8.88 -19.67 -3.34
C ASP A 75 10.00 -19.91 -2.31
N ASN A 76 9.99 -19.19 -1.17
CA ASN A 76 10.99 -19.35 -0.13
C ASN A 76 10.51 -20.31 0.96
N ASP A 77 11.01 -21.54 0.92
CA ASP A 77 10.71 -22.60 1.89
C ASP A 77 11.06 -22.22 3.33
N GLU A 78 12.17 -21.49 3.54
CA GLU A 78 12.60 -21.01 4.87
C GLU A 78 11.57 -20.01 5.44
N TYR A 79 11.09 -19.08 4.60
CA TYR A 79 10.03 -18.15 5.02
C TYR A 79 8.74 -18.89 5.35
N ILE A 80 8.34 -19.87 4.54
CA ILE A 80 7.14 -20.68 4.78
C ILE A 80 7.27 -21.46 6.09
N GLU A 81 8.43 -22.06 6.36
CA GLU A 81 8.71 -22.77 7.60
C GLU A 81 8.60 -21.85 8.82
N HIS A 82 9.21 -20.66 8.75
CA HIS A 82 9.12 -19.67 9.82
C HIS A 82 7.69 -19.15 10.02
N VAL A 83 6.91 -18.95 8.96
CA VAL A 83 5.49 -18.59 9.07
C VAL A 83 4.68 -19.70 9.75
N ARG A 84 4.94 -20.98 9.42
CA ARG A 84 4.30 -22.11 10.09
C ARG A 84 4.65 -22.15 11.59
N LYS A 85 5.93 -21.99 11.93
CA LYS A 85 6.41 -21.95 13.32
C LYS A 85 5.84 -20.75 14.09
N VAL A 86 5.66 -19.61 13.44
CA VAL A 86 4.94 -18.44 13.98
C VAL A 86 3.47 -18.79 14.25
N GLY A 87 2.82 -19.51 13.34
CA GLY A 87 1.45 -20.02 13.55
C GLY A 87 1.35 -20.95 14.77
N GLU A 88 2.32 -21.84 14.96
CA GLU A 88 2.43 -22.70 16.16
C GLU A 88 2.60 -21.85 17.43
N ALA A 89 3.44 -20.82 17.40
CA ALA A 89 3.64 -19.92 18.52
C ALA A 89 2.34 -19.21 18.92
N ILE A 90 1.58 -18.71 17.94
CA ILE A 90 0.28 -18.05 18.17
C ILE A 90 -0.75 -19.02 18.75
N ALA A 91 -0.75 -20.28 18.30
CA ALA A 91 -1.63 -21.32 18.84
C ALA A 91 -1.28 -21.63 20.31
N LYS A 92 0.01 -21.64 20.65
CA LYS A 92 0.55 -21.85 22.00
C LYS A 92 0.70 -20.58 22.84
N ARG A 93 0.02 -19.49 22.49
CA ARG A 93 0.15 -18.18 23.20
C ARG A 93 -0.18 -18.21 24.69
N ASN A 94 -0.86 -19.26 25.18
CA ASN A 94 -1.15 -19.43 26.61
C ASN A 94 -0.02 -20.15 27.36
N GLU A 95 0.90 -20.77 26.62
CA GLU A 95 2.06 -21.54 27.14
C GLU A 95 3.37 -20.77 26.94
N LEU A 96 3.43 -19.91 25.93
CA LEU A 96 4.61 -19.12 25.59
C LEU A 96 4.50 -17.69 26.13
N ASP A 97 5.53 -17.23 26.82
CA ASP A 97 5.68 -15.82 27.17
C ASP A 97 6.43 -15.09 26.05
N PHE A 98 5.71 -14.27 25.28
CA PHE A 98 6.28 -13.50 24.18
C PHE A 98 7.22 -12.38 24.64
N ALA A 99 7.07 -11.85 25.86
CA ALA A 99 8.00 -10.89 26.43
C ALA A 99 9.31 -11.55 26.85
N GLU A 100 9.26 -12.79 27.36
CA GLU A 100 10.45 -13.61 27.64
C GLU A 100 11.16 -14.02 26.35
N LEU A 101 10.42 -14.51 25.36
CA LEU A 101 10.99 -14.89 24.05
C LEU A 101 11.70 -13.74 23.34
N ALA A 102 11.33 -12.50 23.64
CA ALA A 102 12.01 -11.32 23.10
C ALA A 102 13.40 -11.09 23.71
N GLN A 103 13.74 -11.70 24.86
CA GLN A 103 14.99 -11.46 25.58
C GLN A 103 16.23 -12.02 24.84
N PRO A 104 17.43 -11.42 25.03
CA PRO A 104 18.65 -11.86 24.35
C PRO A 104 19.00 -13.33 24.61
N GLU A 105 18.67 -13.84 25.79
CA GLU A 105 18.93 -15.22 26.21
C GLU A 105 18.14 -16.23 25.38
N GLN A 106 16.95 -15.83 24.91
CA GLN A 106 16.07 -16.66 24.08
C GLN A 106 16.43 -16.59 22.58
N ARG A 107 17.57 -15.98 22.21
CA ARG A 107 17.94 -15.77 20.79
C ARG A 107 18.05 -17.05 19.97
N SER A 108 18.40 -18.17 20.61
CA SER A 108 18.52 -19.49 19.98
C SER A 108 17.22 -20.31 20.03
N ASN A 109 16.17 -19.80 20.69
CA ASN A 109 14.86 -20.46 20.73
C ASN A 109 14.23 -20.47 19.33
N GLU A 110 13.70 -21.61 18.90
CA GLU A 110 13.10 -21.78 17.56
C GLU A 110 11.96 -20.79 17.29
N TYR A 111 11.11 -20.49 18.28
CA TYR A 111 10.01 -19.54 18.14
C TYR A 111 10.55 -18.11 18.05
N THR A 112 11.56 -17.77 18.86
CA THR A 112 12.21 -16.45 18.78
C THR A 112 12.86 -16.23 17.41
N ILE A 113 13.54 -17.23 16.87
CA ILE A 113 14.14 -17.16 15.52
C ILE A 113 13.05 -16.92 14.48
N ALA A 114 11.98 -17.73 14.49
CA ALA A 114 10.90 -17.62 13.52
C ALA A 114 10.15 -16.28 13.60
N ILE A 115 9.79 -15.83 14.81
CA ILE A 115 9.13 -14.53 15.02
C ILE A 115 10.01 -13.41 14.48
N ARG A 116 11.31 -13.40 14.83
CA ARG A 116 12.23 -12.36 14.34
C ARG A 116 12.36 -12.38 12.83
N TYR A 117 12.46 -13.55 12.20
CA TYR A 117 12.57 -13.69 10.75
C TYR A 117 11.35 -13.07 10.04
N VAL A 118 10.15 -13.45 10.46
CA VAL A 118 8.89 -12.98 9.86
C VAL A 118 8.69 -11.48 10.10
N LEU A 119 8.89 -11.02 11.35
CA LEU A 119 8.76 -9.59 11.66
C LEU A 119 9.79 -8.74 10.92
N ASN A 120 11.04 -9.20 10.79
CA ASN A 120 12.07 -8.50 10.01
C ASN A 120 11.74 -8.46 8.51
N THR A 121 11.16 -9.52 7.97
CA THR A 121 10.72 -9.57 6.56
C THR A 121 9.68 -8.48 6.30
N TRP A 122 8.71 -8.34 7.21
CA TRP A 122 7.68 -7.31 7.09
C TRP A 122 8.12 -5.91 7.52
N GLU A 123 9.14 -5.77 8.37
CA GLU A 123 9.85 -4.51 8.65
C GLU A 123 10.49 -3.97 7.37
N GLN A 124 11.21 -4.83 6.62
CA GLN A 124 11.82 -4.46 5.34
C GLN A 124 10.77 -4.10 4.29
N ALA A 125 9.69 -4.89 4.19
CA ALA A 125 8.60 -4.58 3.28
C ALA A 125 7.90 -3.26 3.64
N SER A 126 7.72 -2.98 4.93
CA SER A 126 7.19 -1.71 5.41
C SER A 126 8.08 -0.54 5.02
N ASN A 127 9.41 -0.68 5.19
CA ASN A 127 10.36 0.34 4.76
C ASN A 127 10.26 0.61 3.24
N ALA A 128 10.19 -0.45 2.42
CA ALA A 128 9.99 -0.32 0.97
C ALA A 128 8.67 0.38 0.61
N ILE A 129 7.58 0.12 1.37
CA ILE A 129 6.30 0.83 1.22
C ILE A 129 6.45 2.31 1.56
N ARG A 130 7.14 2.66 2.66
CA ARG A 130 7.36 4.05 3.08
C ARG A 130 8.13 4.87 2.04
N HIS A 131 9.06 4.23 1.35
CA HIS A 131 9.86 4.84 0.29
C HIS A 131 9.25 4.73 -1.12
N ASP A 132 7.96 4.39 -1.21
CA ASP A 132 7.23 4.30 -2.49
C ASP A 132 7.87 3.30 -3.48
N LEU A 133 8.56 2.27 -2.97
CA LEU A 133 9.18 1.21 -3.77
C LEU A 133 8.24 0.04 -4.02
N TYR A 134 7.27 -0.17 -3.13
CA TYR A 134 6.22 -1.19 -3.26
C TYR A 134 4.84 -0.54 -3.48
N ASP A 135 3.94 -1.26 -4.16
CA ASP A 135 2.51 -1.01 -4.22
C ASP A 135 1.85 -1.56 -2.95
N GLU A 136 1.67 -0.66 -1.98
CA GLU A 136 1.00 -0.97 -0.71
C GLU A 136 -0.41 -1.53 -0.90
N LEU A 137 -1.16 -1.06 -1.90
CA LEU A 137 -2.55 -1.49 -2.08
C LEU A 137 -2.60 -2.95 -2.48
N TYR A 138 -1.71 -3.35 -3.38
CA TYR A 138 -1.56 -4.73 -3.79
C TYR A 138 -1.21 -5.62 -2.60
N LEU A 139 -0.17 -5.26 -1.84
CA LEU A 139 0.27 -6.03 -0.67
C LEU A 139 -0.76 -6.07 0.46
N TYR A 140 -1.49 -4.97 0.67
CA TYR A 140 -2.59 -4.92 1.65
C TYR A 140 -3.69 -5.93 1.28
N GLU A 141 -4.12 -5.98 0.02
CA GLU A 141 -5.19 -6.91 -0.36
C GLU A 141 -4.76 -8.38 -0.23
N ALA A 142 -3.48 -8.70 -0.47
CA ALA A 142 -2.96 -10.05 -0.35
C ALA A 142 -2.68 -10.48 1.11
N TYR A 143 -2.12 -9.59 1.94
CA TYR A 143 -1.51 -9.98 3.22
C TYR A 143 -2.07 -9.29 4.47
N LYS A 144 -3.06 -8.38 4.35
CA LYS A 144 -3.58 -7.58 5.49
C LYS A 144 -3.93 -8.40 6.73
N SER A 145 -4.58 -9.56 6.58
CA SER A 145 -5.01 -10.36 7.74
C SER A 145 -3.81 -10.88 8.51
N MET A 146 -2.90 -11.56 7.81
CA MET A 146 -1.68 -12.13 8.39
C MET A 146 -0.81 -11.08 9.09
N VAL A 147 -0.52 -9.96 8.41
CA VAL A 147 0.35 -8.90 8.96
C VAL A 147 -0.27 -8.23 10.17
N VAL A 148 -1.58 -7.95 10.12
CA VAL A 148 -2.29 -7.37 11.26
C VAL A 148 -2.31 -8.35 12.43
N ASP A 149 -2.57 -9.63 12.19
CA ASP A 149 -2.58 -10.66 13.23
C ASP A 149 -1.20 -10.79 13.89
N PHE A 150 -0.10 -10.81 13.12
CA PHE A 150 1.25 -10.81 13.67
C PHE A 150 1.50 -9.60 14.58
N GLY A 151 1.10 -8.40 14.16
CA GLY A 151 1.24 -7.21 14.99
C GLY A 151 0.41 -7.23 16.27
N LEU A 152 -0.75 -7.89 16.26
CA LEU A 152 -1.59 -8.04 17.45
C LEU A 152 -1.02 -9.08 18.41
N TYR A 153 -0.69 -10.27 17.93
CA TYR A 153 -0.21 -11.37 18.77
C TYR A 153 1.19 -11.12 19.32
N PHE A 154 2.09 -10.51 18.54
CA PHE A 154 3.48 -10.28 18.97
C PHE A 154 3.72 -8.88 19.55
N ARG A 155 2.66 -8.19 20.00
CA ARG A 155 2.79 -6.86 20.61
C ARG A 155 3.70 -6.88 21.86
N GLU A 156 3.59 -7.91 22.68
CA GLU A 156 4.44 -8.07 23.88
C GLU A 156 5.90 -8.38 23.52
N PHE A 157 6.11 -9.18 22.47
CA PHE A 157 7.45 -9.42 21.92
C PHE A 157 8.10 -8.14 21.41
N ILE A 158 7.36 -7.36 20.60
CA ILE A 158 7.83 -6.10 20.01
C ILE A 158 8.13 -5.08 21.11
N SER A 159 7.19 -4.85 22.03
CA SER A 159 7.38 -3.89 23.12
C SER A 159 8.55 -4.27 24.03
N SER A 160 8.74 -5.56 24.33
CA SER A 160 9.88 -6.05 25.10
C SER A 160 11.21 -5.89 24.35
N SER A 161 11.21 -6.11 23.03
CA SER A 161 12.36 -5.82 22.18
C SER A 161 12.70 -4.32 22.18
N GLN A 162 11.69 -3.45 22.16
CA GLN A 162 11.82 -2.00 22.14
C GLN A 162 12.36 -1.40 23.45
N LYS A 163 12.20 -2.09 24.59
CA LYS A 163 12.87 -1.70 25.85
C LYS A 163 14.40 -1.65 25.70
N ARG A 164 14.96 -2.49 24.83
CA ARG A 164 16.40 -2.48 24.53
C ARG A 164 16.77 -1.51 23.41
N GLN A 165 15.97 -1.49 22.34
CA GLN A 165 16.19 -0.61 21.21
C GLN A 165 14.86 -0.10 20.67
N VAL A 166 14.58 1.18 20.90
CA VAL A 166 13.29 1.81 20.60
C VAL A 166 12.87 1.66 19.13
N THR A 167 13.84 1.64 18.21
CA THR A 167 13.60 1.54 16.77
C THR A 167 13.28 0.13 16.28
N PHE A 168 13.34 -0.91 17.13
CA PHE A 168 13.02 -2.26 16.71
C PHE A 168 11.55 -2.38 16.30
N TYR A 169 11.35 -2.92 15.10
CA TYR A 169 10.04 -3.15 14.50
C TYR A 169 9.19 -1.88 14.35
N GLU A 170 9.82 -0.71 14.27
CA GLU A 170 9.10 0.56 14.15
C GLU A 170 8.33 0.64 12.82
N ASN A 171 8.95 0.29 11.70
CA ASN A 171 8.26 0.34 10.41
C ASN A 171 7.17 -0.71 10.34
N PHE A 172 7.40 -1.90 10.86
CA PHE A 172 6.40 -2.96 10.97
C PHE A 172 5.20 -2.49 11.80
N SER A 173 5.44 -1.90 12.96
CA SER A 173 4.39 -1.35 13.84
C SER A 173 3.60 -0.24 13.12
N TRP A 174 4.29 0.64 12.38
CA TRP A 174 3.65 1.65 11.53
C TRP A 174 2.76 1.01 10.45
N LEU A 175 3.24 -0.06 9.79
CA LEU A 175 2.48 -0.76 8.75
C LEU A 175 1.21 -1.38 9.33
N VAL A 176 1.34 -2.10 10.44
CA VAL A 176 0.22 -2.71 11.15
C VAL A 176 -0.82 -1.65 11.52
N LEU A 177 -0.40 -0.55 12.15
CA LEU A 177 -1.30 0.54 12.53
C LEU A 177 -2.03 1.13 11.31
N LYS A 178 -1.28 1.43 10.24
CA LYS A 178 -1.83 1.98 9.01
C LYS A 178 -2.87 1.04 8.38
N TRP A 179 -2.59 -0.27 8.39
CA TRP A 179 -3.48 -1.29 7.84
C TRP A 179 -4.70 -1.56 8.71
N VAL A 180 -4.58 -1.48 10.03
CA VAL A 180 -5.72 -1.52 10.97
C VAL A 180 -6.66 -0.34 10.73
N ILE A 181 -6.13 0.90 10.69
CA ILE A 181 -6.93 2.11 10.42
C ILE A 181 -7.67 1.99 9.08
N ARG A 182 -6.98 1.49 8.05
CA ARG A 182 -7.58 1.25 6.73
C ARG A 182 -8.71 0.23 6.79
N LYS A 183 -8.52 -0.89 7.48
CA LYS A 183 -9.53 -1.95 7.66
C LYS A 183 -10.78 -1.40 8.34
N ASP A 184 -10.60 -0.63 9.42
CA ASP A 184 -11.70 -0.07 10.19
C ASP A 184 -12.47 1.01 9.40
N SER A 185 -11.76 1.85 8.65
CA SER A 185 -12.39 2.82 7.74
C SER A 185 -13.26 2.16 6.67
N ILE A 186 -12.80 1.04 6.09
CA ILE A 186 -13.58 0.25 5.13
C ILE A 186 -14.84 -0.34 5.80
N LYS A 187 -14.68 -0.93 6.99
CA LYS A 187 -15.79 -1.50 7.77
C LYS A 187 -16.84 -0.44 8.11
N GLU A 188 -16.41 0.75 8.55
CA GLU A 188 -17.30 1.87 8.84
C GLU A 188 -18.06 2.33 7.59
N LYS A 189 -17.37 2.46 6.46
CA LYS A 189 -17.99 2.85 5.18
C LYS A 189 -19.04 1.83 4.72
N ASN A 190 -18.76 0.54 4.88
CA ASN A 190 -19.71 -0.53 4.55
C ASN A 190 -20.92 -0.50 5.49
N ARG A 191 -20.71 -0.39 6.80
CA ARG A 191 -21.79 -0.23 7.80
C ARG A 191 -22.68 0.97 7.49
N LYS A 192 -22.11 2.13 7.14
CA LYS A 192 -22.89 3.32 6.74
C LYS A 192 -23.73 3.07 5.48
N LYS A 193 -23.22 2.30 4.51
CA LYS A 193 -23.98 1.93 3.30
C LYS A 193 -25.11 0.96 3.62
N GLU A 194 -24.85 -0.05 4.46
CA GLU A 194 -25.86 -1.01 4.90
C GLU A 194 -26.99 -0.33 5.66
N LEU A 195 -26.66 0.56 6.60
CA LEU A 195 -27.66 1.36 7.32
C LEU A 195 -28.53 2.17 6.35
N LYS A 196 -27.92 2.87 5.37
CA LYS A 196 -28.69 3.59 4.34
C LYS A 196 -29.61 2.67 3.55
N LEU A 197 -29.16 1.44 3.23
CA LEU A 197 -29.98 0.45 2.54
C LEU A 197 -31.15 -0.02 3.41
N ILE A 198 -30.91 -0.30 4.69
CA ILE A 198 -31.91 -0.70 5.67
C ILE A 198 -32.96 0.40 5.84
N PHE A 199 -32.54 1.65 6.07
CA PHE A 199 -33.46 2.80 6.15
C PHE A 199 -34.30 2.95 4.87
N LYS A 200 -33.69 2.79 3.69
CA LYS A 200 -34.42 2.82 2.42
C LYS A 200 -35.45 1.68 2.31
N LYS A 201 -35.13 0.49 2.81
CA LYS A 201 -36.07 -0.65 2.85
C LYS A 201 -37.19 -0.42 3.87
N LEU A 202 -36.87 0.06 5.07
CA LEU A 202 -37.85 0.40 6.11
C LEU A 202 -38.84 1.46 5.63
N ASN A 203 -38.35 2.55 5.02
CA ASN A 203 -39.21 3.60 4.45
C ASN A 203 -40.13 3.12 3.32
N ARG A 204 -39.76 2.02 2.64
CA ARG A 204 -40.59 1.38 1.62
C ARG A 204 -41.65 0.45 2.22
N LEU A 205 -41.33 -0.24 3.32
CA LEU A 205 -42.21 -1.22 3.96
C LEU A 205 -43.17 -0.60 4.98
N ALA A 206 -42.79 0.50 5.60
CA ALA A 206 -43.63 1.28 6.50
C ALA A 206 -43.72 2.71 5.97
N PRO A 207 -44.62 3.01 5.01
CA PRO A 207 -44.82 4.37 4.49
C PRO A 207 -45.54 5.30 5.49
N LYS A 208 -45.45 5.03 6.80
CA LYS A 208 -45.92 5.95 7.83
C LYS A 208 -44.79 6.91 8.18
N LYS A 209 -44.95 8.15 7.71
CA LYS A 209 -44.19 9.32 8.14
C LYS A 209 -44.12 9.33 9.67
N ILE A 210 -42.93 9.15 10.23
CA ILE A 210 -42.64 9.65 11.56
C ILE A 210 -42.03 11.03 11.32
N HIS A 211 -42.82 12.06 11.65
CA HIS A 211 -42.41 13.46 11.66
C HIS A 211 -41.32 13.70 12.71
#